data_AF-A0A8S3HGP7-F1
#
_entry.id   AF-A0A8S3HGP7-F1
#
_cell.length_a   1.000
_cell.length_b   1.000
_cell.length_c   1.000
_cell.angle_alpha   90.00
_cell.angle_beta   90.00
_cell.angle_gamma   90.00
#
_symmetry.space_group_name_H-M   'P 1'
#
loop_
_entity.id
_entity.type
_entity.pdbx_description
1 polymer ?
#
loop_
_entity_poly.entity_id
_entity_poly.type
_entity_poly.pdbx_seq_one_letter_code
_entity_poly.pdbx_strand_id
1 'polypeptide(L)'
;GLGIVWSLVWLIFVSDTPAKSKHISANEKEYIRVCKAHEKMQDTNTKIPWGPMLKSQGFWCILITIFFSDFGLYAIWTVVPEYMNEVLLFSIEQNGLLSALPHVASFLVVISTGGLADHLITRKYLKRVNARKLFHAIGTLAPAICLLLISFLDCQHRYLAVCLLIVGVAF
;
A
#
# COMPACT_ATOMS: atom_id res chain seq x y z
N GLY A 1 -10.12 -12.93 23.26
CA GLY A 1 -11.36 -13.51 22.70
C GLY A 1 -11.35 -13.50 21.18
N LEU A 2 -11.61 -12.34 20.58
CA LEU A 2 -11.68 -12.15 19.11
C LEU A 2 -10.48 -12.68 18.32
N GLY A 3 -9.25 -12.49 18.82
CA GLY A 3 -8.05 -13.00 18.14
C GLY A 3 -8.02 -14.53 17.99
N ILE A 4 -8.45 -15.27 19.01
CA ILE A 4 -8.48 -16.75 18.97
C ILE A 4 -9.56 -17.24 18.00
N VAL A 5 -10.74 -16.61 18.04
CA VAL A 5 -11.84 -16.91 17.11
C VAL A 5 -11.39 -16.65 15.67
N TRP A 6 -10.71 -15.53 15.41
CA TRP A 6 -10.17 -15.20 14.09
C TRP A 6 -9.10 -16.20 13.63
N SER A 7 -8.17 -16.58 14.50
CA SER A 7 -7.16 -17.59 14.20
C SER A 7 -7.78 -18.95 13.85
N LEU A 8 -8.82 -19.37 14.57
CA LEU A 8 -9.53 -20.61 14.26
C LEU A 8 -10.26 -20.54 12.91
N VAL A 9 -10.92 -19.42 12.62
CA VAL A 9 -11.54 -19.18 11.31
C VAL A 9 -10.47 -19.23 10.20
N TRP A 10 -9.33 -18.58 10.40
CA TRP A 10 -8.24 -18.57 9.44
C TRP A 10 -7.67 -19.98 9.18
N LEU A 11 -7.49 -20.79 10.23
CA LEU A 11 -7.00 -22.17 10.10
C LEU A 11 -7.97 -23.09 9.36
N ILE A 12 -9.28 -22.84 9.46
CA ILE A 12 -10.29 -23.63 8.76
C ILE A 12 -10.38 -23.24 7.28
N PHE A 13 -10.28 -21.94 6.97
CA PHE A 13 -10.53 -21.42 5.62
C PHE A 13 -9.28 -21.27 4.75
N VAL A 14 -8.10 -21.02 5.35
CA VAL A 14 -6.86 -20.79 4.59
C VAL A 14 -6.10 -22.09 4.39
N SER A 15 -5.59 -22.28 3.17
CA SER A 15 -4.75 -23.43 2.81
C SER A 15 -3.51 -22.94 2.06
N ASP A 16 -2.33 -23.40 2.46
CA ASP A 16 -1.03 -22.95 1.92
C ASP A 16 -0.79 -23.30 0.45
N THR A 17 -1.58 -24.21 -0.12
CA THR A 17 -1.42 -24.62 -1.52
C THR A 17 -2.78 -24.82 -2.15
N PRO A 18 -3.00 -24.34 -3.40
CA PRO A 18 -4.23 -24.61 -4.13
C PRO A 18 -4.48 -26.11 -4.35
N ALA A 19 -3.45 -26.96 -4.19
CA ALA A 19 -3.58 -28.41 -4.18
C ALA A 19 -4.22 -28.99 -2.90
N LYS A 20 -4.04 -28.32 -1.75
CA LYS A 20 -4.54 -28.73 -0.42
C LYS A 20 -5.88 -28.08 -0.05
N SER A 21 -6.32 -27.08 -0.80
CA SER A 21 -7.62 -26.44 -0.58
C SER A 21 -8.77 -27.41 -0.84
N LYS A 22 -9.62 -27.63 0.16
CA LYS A 22 -10.86 -28.42 0.05
C LYS A 22 -12.00 -27.67 -0.65
N HIS A 23 -11.92 -26.34 -0.70
CA HIS A 23 -13.02 -25.48 -1.17
C HIS A 23 -12.83 -24.94 -2.60
N ILE A 24 -11.74 -25.30 -3.29
CA ILE A 24 -11.45 -24.79 -4.64
C ILE A 24 -12.15 -25.64 -5.72
N SER A 25 -12.77 -24.97 -6.69
CA SER A 25 -13.39 -25.63 -7.85
C SER A 25 -12.34 -26.23 -8.78
N ALA A 26 -12.65 -27.34 -9.44
CA ALA A 26 -11.75 -27.99 -10.40
C ALA A 26 -11.34 -27.05 -11.54
N ASN A 27 -12.27 -26.20 -12.00
CA ASN A 27 -12.00 -25.22 -13.08
C ASN A 27 -11.01 -24.13 -12.64
N GLU A 28 -11.14 -23.63 -11.41
CA GLU A 28 -10.21 -22.63 -10.86
C GLU A 28 -8.83 -23.22 -10.61
N LYS A 29 -8.79 -24.48 -10.14
CA LYS A 29 -7.54 -25.21 -9.93
C LYS A 29 -6.75 -25.38 -11.23
N GLU A 30 -7.44 -25.66 -12.33
CA GLU A 30 -6.81 -25.79 -13.64
C GLU A 30 -6.39 -24.42 -14.20
N TYR A 31 -7.21 -23.38 -14.04
CA TYR A 31 -6.83 -22.01 -14.40
C TYR A 31 -5.53 -21.57 -13.70
N ILE A 32 -5.43 -21.76 -12.39
CA ILE A 32 -4.23 -21.41 -11.60
C ILE A 32 -3.01 -22.22 -12.05
N ARG A 33 -3.18 -23.51 -12.36
CA ARG A 33 -2.09 -24.37 -12.87
C ARG A 33 -1.56 -23.86 -14.21
N VAL A 34 -2.43 -23.55 -15.15
CA VAL A 34 -2.05 -23.03 -16.48
C VAL A 34 -1.36 -21.67 -16.35
N CYS A 35 -1.88 -20.77 -15.50
CA CYS A 35 -1.24 -19.48 -15.25
C CYS A 35 0.15 -19.63 -14.61
N LYS A 36 0.31 -20.51 -13.62
CA LYS A 36 1.60 -20.81 -12.99
C LYS A 36 2.57 -21.53 -13.91
N ALA A 37 2.10 -22.37 -14.82
CA ALA A 37 2.97 -23.02 -15.82
C ALA A 37 3.53 -22.01 -16.83
N HIS A 38 2.78 -20.93 -17.13
CA HIS A 38 3.25 -19.84 -17.98
C HIS A 38 4.30 -18.95 -17.29
N GLU A 39 4.21 -18.80 -15.97
CA GLU A 39 5.25 -18.20 -15.12
C GLU A 39 6.29 -19.27 -14.75
N LYS A 40 7.11 -19.66 -15.73
CA LYS A 40 8.27 -20.56 -15.62
C LYS A 40 8.69 -20.84 -14.17
N MET A 41 8.13 -21.90 -13.57
CA MET A 41 8.49 -22.28 -12.20
C MET A 41 9.97 -22.62 -12.18
N GLN A 42 10.75 -21.75 -11.54
CA GLN A 42 12.13 -22.05 -11.20
C GLN A 42 12.09 -23.15 -10.14
N ASP A 43 12.69 -24.30 -10.45
CA ASP A 43 12.70 -25.48 -9.58
C ASP A 43 13.04 -25.11 -8.14
N THR A 44 12.21 -25.63 -7.22
CA THR A 44 12.29 -25.40 -5.76
C THR A 44 13.58 -25.92 -5.10
N ASN A 45 14.52 -26.49 -5.87
CA ASN A 45 15.82 -26.97 -5.41
C ASN A 45 17.01 -26.12 -5.89
N THR A 46 16.73 -24.90 -6.37
CA THR A 46 17.81 -23.98 -6.75
C THR A 46 18.26 -23.18 -5.52
N LYS A 47 19.51 -23.36 -5.07
CA LYS A 47 20.09 -22.52 -4.01
C LYS A 47 19.90 -21.04 -4.38
N ILE A 48 19.29 -20.27 -3.49
CA ILE A 48 19.02 -18.84 -3.71
C ILE A 48 20.37 -18.13 -3.95
N PRO A 49 20.59 -17.50 -5.11
CA PRO A 49 21.87 -16.90 -5.45
C PRO A 49 22.01 -15.52 -4.79
N TRP A 50 22.35 -15.51 -3.49
CA TRP A 50 22.50 -14.28 -2.69
C TRP A 50 23.50 -13.28 -3.29
N GLY A 51 24.66 -13.75 -3.76
CA GLY A 51 25.69 -12.89 -4.36
C GLY A 51 25.19 -12.12 -5.59
N PRO A 52 24.66 -12.81 -6.62
CA PRO A 52 24.07 -12.15 -7.79
C PRO A 52 22.88 -11.23 -7.44
N MET A 53 22.07 -11.59 -6.44
CA MET A 53 20.93 -10.78 -6.01
C MET A 53 21.38 -9.44 -5.42
N LEU A 54 22.41 -9.46 -4.55
CA LEU A 54 23.01 -8.26 -3.97
C LEU A 54 23.79 -7.42 -5.00
N LYS A 55 24.27 -8.03 -6.09
CA LYS A 55 24.94 -7.30 -7.19
C LYS A 55 23.95 -6.68 -8.19
N SER A 56 22.67 -7.05 -8.12
CA SER A 56 21.64 -6.55 -9.04
C SER A 56 21.30 -5.09 -8.76
N GLN A 57 21.31 -4.25 -9.79
CA GLN A 57 20.88 -2.85 -9.68
C GLN A 57 19.43 -2.72 -9.21
N GLY A 58 18.55 -3.63 -9.65
CA GLY A 58 17.13 -3.59 -9.26
C GLY A 58 16.91 -3.80 -7.76
N PHE A 59 17.76 -4.60 -7.11
CA PHE A 59 17.71 -4.81 -5.67
C PHE A 59 17.98 -3.51 -4.90
N TRP A 60 19.07 -2.82 -5.26
CA TRP A 60 19.43 -1.53 -4.62
C TRP A 60 18.40 -0.43 -4.90
N CYS A 61 17.84 -0.37 -6.11
CA CYS A 61 16.76 0.58 -6.40
C CYS A 61 15.56 0.36 -5.47
N ILE A 62 15.10 -0.89 -5.32
CA ILE A 62 13.97 -1.22 -4.44
C ILE A 62 14.31 -0.93 -2.97
N LEU A 63 15.54 -1.26 -2.53
CA LEU A 63 15.99 -1.05 -1.16
C LEU A 63 16.00 0.45 -0.79
N ILE A 64 16.52 1.29 -1.67
CA ILE A 64 16.53 2.74 -1.47
C ILE A 64 15.10 3.27 -1.47
N THR A 65 14.29 2.85 -2.42
CA THR A 65 12.89 3.27 -2.52
C THR A 65 12.08 2.94 -1.27
N ILE A 66 12.20 1.71 -0.73
CA ILE A 66 11.47 1.34 0.49
C ILE A 66 11.98 2.13 1.69
N PHE A 67 13.29 2.31 1.82
CA PHE A 67 13.88 3.09 2.91
C PHE A 67 13.36 4.54 2.93
N PHE A 68 13.38 5.22 1.79
CA PHE A 68 12.87 6.59 1.70
C PHE A 68 11.35 6.68 1.92
N SER A 69 10.60 5.68 1.44
CA SER A 69 9.15 5.63 1.63
C SER A 69 8.80 5.45 3.11
N ASP A 70 9.45 4.49 3.80
CA ASP A 70 9.24 4.26 5.22
C ASP A 70 9.69 5.47 6.04
N PHE A 71 10.87 6.03 5.76
CA PHE A 71 11.35 7.24 6.44
C PHE A 71 10.37 8.41 6.31
N GLY A 72 9.86 8.67 5.10
CA GLY A 72 8.87 9.71 4.85
C GLY A 72 7.57 9.47 5.62
N LEU A 73 7.06 8.24 5.60
CA LEU A 73 5.85 7.86 6.34
C LEU A 73 6.05 8.05 7.85
N TYR A 74 7.17 7.58 8.41
CA TYR A 74 7.49 7.74 9.83
C TYR A 74 7.60 9.22 10.22
N ALA A 75 8.28 10.04 9.40
CA ALA A 75 8.41 11.47 9.65
C ALA A 75 7.03 12.15 9.68
N ILE A 76 6.14 11.80 8.73
CA ILE A 76 4.76 12.30 8.73
C ILE A 76 4.04 11.84 9.99
N TRP A 77 4.10 10.56 10.36
CA TRP A 77 3.47 10.03 11.57
C TRP A 77 3.94 10.72 12.85
N THR A 78 5.21 11.13 12.92
CA THR A 78 5.72 11.88 14.08
C THR A 78 5.28 13.34 14.09
N VAL A 79 5.20 13.99 12.92
CA VAL A 79 4.84 15.42 12.82
C VAL A 79 3.33 15.65 12.87
N VAL A 80 2.52 14.71 12.40
CA VAL A 80 1.05 14.76 12.43
C VAL A 80 0.46 15.05 13.82
N PRO A 81 0.83 14.33 14.91
CA PRO A 81 0.28 14.59 16.24
C PRO A 81 0.73 15.95 16.79
N GLU A 82 1.94 16.39 16.49
CA GLU A 82 2.44 17.70 16.89
C GLU A 82 1.72 18.82 16.15
N TYR A 83 1.49 18.66 14.84
CA TYR A 83 0.70 19.57 14.02
C TYR A 83 -0.76 19.65 14.49
N MET A 84 -1.38 18.51 14.82
CA MET A 84 -2.75 18.48 15.35
C MET A 84 -2.87 19.19 16.71
N ASN A 85 -1.86 19.09 17.58
CA ASN A 85 -1.86 19.74 18.89
C ASN A 85 -1.56 21.25 18.79
N GLU A 86 -0.45 21.63 18.16
CA GLU A 86 0.03 23.02 18.08
C GLU A 86 -0.84 23.88 17.16
N VAL A 87 -1.19 23.33 15.99
CA VAL A 87 -1.85 24.08 14.93
C VAL A 87 -3.34 23.91 14.99
N LEU A 88 -3.95 22.93 15.68
CA LEU A 88 -5.40 22.73 15.63
C LEU A 88 -6.16 23.09 16.91
N LEU A 89 -5.54 23.09 18.10
CA LEU A 89 -6.18 23.47 19.39
C LEU A 89 -7.59 22.88 19.58
N PHE A 90 -7.88 21.71 19.00
CA PHE A 90 -9.20 21.09 19.05
C PHE A 90 -9.36 20.28 20.34
N SER A 91 -10.56 20.34 20.93
CA SER A 91 -10.92 19.52 22.09
C SER A 91 -10.89 18.02 21.75
N ILE A 92 -10.42 17.22 22.70
CA ILE A 92 -10.12 15.79 22.57
C ILE A 92 -11.29 14.95 22.01
N GLU A 93 -12.54 15.39 22.19
CA GLU A 93 -13.74 14.71 21.65
C GLU A 93 -13.91 14.81 20.12
N GLN A 94 -13.56 15.94 19.49
CA GLN A 94 -13.67 16.06 18.02
C GLN A 94 -12.48 15.44 17.29
N ASN A 95 -11.38 15.22 18.00
CA ASN A 95 -10.15 14.66 17.44
C ASN A 95 -10.33 13.21 16.97
N GLY A 96 -11.20 12.42 17.64
CA GLY A 96 -11.47 11.05 17.24
C GLY A 96 -12.11 10.93 15.85
N LEU A 97 -13.03 11.82 15.51
CA LEU A 97 -13.66 11.85 14.18
C LEU A 97 -12.68 12.35 13.10
N LEU A 98 -11.87 13.36 13.45
CA LEU A 98 -10.90 13.94 12.52
C LEU A 98 -9.71 13.00 12.25
N SER A 99 -9.24 12.25 13.25
CA SER A 99 -8.21 11.22 13.09
C SER A 99 -8.72 9.99 12.34
N ALA A 100 -10.02 9.68 12.39
CA ALA A 100 -10.61 8.61 11.59
C ALA A 100 -10.71 8.95 10.10
N LEU A 101 -10.82 10.24 9.76
CA LEU A 101 -11.05 10.71 8.41
C LEU A 101 -9.93 10.34 7.41
N PRO A 102 -8.62 10.54 7.72
CA PRO A 102 -7.53 10.06 6.88
C PRO A 102 -7.58 8.56 6.62
N HIS A 103 -7.87 7.76 7.65
CA HIS A 103 -7.91 6.29 7.50
C HIS A 103 -9.06 5.84 6.60
N VAL A 104 -10.23 6.46 6.70
CA VAL A 104 -11.36 6.19 5.80
C VAL A 104 -11.03 6.63 4.38
N ALA A 105 -10.39 7.80 4.20
CA ALA A 105 -9.94 8.27 2.90
C ALA A 105 -8.91 7.31 2.28
N SER A 106 -7.91 6.86 3.04
CA SER A 106 -6.94 5.84 2.61
C SER A 106 -7.64 4.57 2.14
N PHE A 107 -8.62 4.08 2.89
CA PHE A 107 -9.36 2.88 2.55
C PHE A 107 -10.06 3.00 1.19
N LEU A 108 -10.71 4.14 0.93
CA LEU A 108 -11.37 4.41 -0.35
C LEU A 108 -10.35 4.53 -1.50
N VAL A 109 -9.22 5.21 -1.27
CA VAL A 109 -8.14 5.35 -2.26
C VAL A 109 -7.53 3.99 -2.61
N VAL A 110 -7.30 3.12 -1.62
CA VAL A 110 -6.76 1.78 -1.85
C VAL A 110 -7.70 0.92 -2.68
N ILE A 111 -9.00 0.90 -2.37
CA ILE A 111 -9.99 0.11 -3.12
C ILE A 111 -10.10 0.61 -4.57
N SER A 112 -10.25 1.92 -4.75
CA SER A 112 -10.40 2.54 -6.07
C SER A 112 -9.14 2.33 -6.93
N THR A 113 -7.96 2.53 -6.36
CA THR A 113 -6.68 2.34 -7.04
C THR A 113 -6.43 0.88 -7.40
N GLY A 114 -6.80 -0.06 -6.52
CA GLY A 114 -6.73 -1.49 -6.80
C GLY A 114 -7.61 -1.91 -7.98
N GLY A 115 -8.88 -1.47 -7.97
CA GLY A 115 -9.80 -1.72 -9.09
C GLY A 115 -9.33 -1.09 -10.41
N LEU A 116 -8.80 0.14 -10.35
CA LEU A 116 -8.24 0.83 -11.52
C LEU A 116 -7.00 0.11 -12.06
N ALA A 117 -6.11 -0.35 -11.18
CA ALA A 117 -4.90 -1.09 -11.56
C ALA A 117 -5.24 -2.39 -12.28
N ASP A 118 -6.18 -3.18 -11.74
CA ASP A 118 -6.63 -4.42 -12.36
C ASP A 118 -7.33 -4.17 -13.69
N HIS A 119 -8.12 -3.10 -13.80
CA HIS A 119 -8.76 -2.72 -15.06
C HIS A 119 -7.72 -2.38 -16.15
N LEU A 120 -6.72 -1.55 -15.81
CA LEU A 120 -5.65 -1.14 -16.74
C LEU A 120 -4.79 -2.32 -17.20
N ILE A 121 -4.51 -3.27 -16.30
CA ILE A 121 -3.74 -4.47 -16.61
C ILE A 121 -4.56 -5.44 -17.47
N THR A 122 -5.82 -5.67 -17.12
CA THR A 122 -6.69 -6.63 -17.83
C THR A 122 -6.99 -6.18 -19.26
N ARG A 123 -7.17 -4.87 -19.47
CA ARG A 123 -7.38 -4.27 -20.79
C ARG A 123 -6.10 -4.15 -21.64
N LYS A 124 -4.95 -4.58 -21.12
CA LYS A 124 -3.62 -4.51 -21.78
C LYS A 124 -3.16 -3.10 -22.19
N TYR A 125 -3.71 -2.04 -21.58
CA TYR A 125 -3.24 -0.67 -21.84
C TYR A 125 -1.82 -0.44 -21.34
N LEU A 126 -1.43 -1.10 -20.25
CA LEU A 126 -0.09 -1.00 -19.65
C LEU A 126 0.49 -2.38 -19.35
N LYS A 127 1.81 -2.54 -19.56
CA LYS A 127 2.55 -3.69 -19.05
C LYS A 127 2.49 -3.70 -17.52
N ARG A 128 2.36 -4.87 -16.90
CA ARG A 128 2.28 -5.02 -15.42
C ARG A 128 3.38 -4.27 -14.68
N VAL A 129 4.61 -4.30 -15.20
CA VAL A 129 5.75 -3.59 -14.61
C VAL A 129 5.57 -2.07 -14.67
N ASN A 130 5.06 -1.55 -15.78
CA ASN A 130 4.84 -0.11 -15.95
C ASN A 130 3.66 0.37 -15.10
N ALA A 131 2.59 -0.41 -15.01
CA ALA A 131 1.47 -0.12 -14.11
C ALA A 131 1.95 -0.02 -12.66
N ARG A 132 2.71 -1.01 -12.17
CA ARG A 132 3.29 -0.97 -10.81
C ARG A 132 4.18 0.25 -10.57
N LYS A 133 5.05 0.59 -11.53
CA LYS A 133 5.90 1.79 -11.44
C LYS A 133 5.07 3.07 -11.37
N LEU A 134 4.02 3.17 -12.18
CA LEU A 134 3.14 4.34 -12.23
C LEU A 134 2.40 4.53 -10.90
N PHE A 135 1.75 3.48 -10.38
CA PHE A 135 1.02 3.57 -9.12
C PHE A 135 1.94 3.89 -7.95
N HIS A 136 3.12 3.28 -7.91
CA HIS A 136 4.12 3.60 -6.88
C HIS A 136 4.62 5.05 -7.00
N ALA A 137 4.84 5.56 -8.22
CA ALA A 137 5.21 6.96 -8.43
C ALA A 137 4.09 7.92 -8.01
N ILE A 138 2.82 7.61 -8.31
CA ILE A 138 1.68 8.44 -7.90
C ILE A 138 1.57 8.45 -6.38
N GLY A 139 1.65 7.29 -5.72
CA GLY A 139 1.57 7.18 -4.26
C GLY A 139 2.72 7.86 -3.51
N THR A 140 3.87 8.10 -4.16
CA THR A 140 4.99 8.82 -3.55
C THR A 140 5.01 10.31 -3.90
N LEU A 141 4.63 10.67 -5.13
CA LEU A 141 4.60 12.07 -5.59
C LEU A 141 3.41 12.84 -5.02
N ALA A 142 2.25 12.21 -4.88
CA ALA A 142 1.06 12.86 -4.32
C ALA A 142 1.31 13.43 -2.91
N PRO A 143 1.79 12.64 -1.92
CA PRO A 143 2.11 13.18 -0.59
C PRO A 143 3.23 14.22 -0.63
N ALA A 144 4.25 14.06 -1.48
CA ALA A 144 5.33 15.04 -1.62
C ALA A 144 4.82 16.40 -2.12
N ILE A 145 3.94 16.40 -3.12
CA ILE A 145 3.29 17.61 -3.63
C ILE A 145 2.41 18.24 -2.54
N CYS A 146 1.59 17.45 -1.84
CA CYS A 146 0.76 17.93 -0.74
C CYS A 146 1.60 18.62 0.34
N LEU A 147 2.72 18.03 0.76
CA LEU A 147 3.63 18.62 1.74
C LEU A 147 4.27 19.92 1.25
N LEU A 148 4.70 19.97 -0.02
CA LEU A 148 5.22 21.20 -0.61
C LEU A 148 4.18 22.31 -0.62
N LEU A 149 2.93 22.02 -0.99
CA LEU A 149 1.85 23.01 -0.93
C LEU A 149 1.59 23.50 0.50
N ILE A 150 1.63 22.62 1.49
CA ILE A 150 1.47 22.99 2.91
C ILE A 150 2.56 23.99 3.33
N SER A 151 3.80 23.82 2.88
CA SER A 151 4.90 24.74 3.18
C SER A 151 4.74 26.15 2.62
N PHE A 152 3.86 26.35 1.62
CA PHE A 152 3.56 27.66 1.04
C PHE A 152 2.28 28.31 1.60
N LEU A 153 1.55 27.65 2.50
CA LEU A 153 0.31 28.17 3.06
C LEU A 153 0.55 28.96 4.35
N ASP A 154 0.11 30.22 4.36
CA ASP A 154 0.10 31.07 5.55
C ASP A 154 -1.03 30.70 6.54
N CYS A 155 -0.89 31.17 7.78
CA CYS A 155 -1.84 30.97 8.89
C CYS A 155 -3.29 31.40 8.59
N GLN A 156 -3.52 32.21 7.56
CA GLN A 156 -4.85 32.64 7.09
C GLN A 156 -5.69 31.48 6.52
N HIS A 157 -5.08 30.38 6.07
CA HIS A 157 -5.75 29.25 5.40
C HIS A 157 -5.60 27.92 6.16
N ARG A 158 -5.72 27.94 7.49
CA ARG A 158 -5.58 26.78 8.39
C ARG A 158 -6.41 25.55 7.99
N TYR A 159 -7.66 25.73 7.53
CA TYR A 159 -8.50 24.61 7.09
C TYR A 159 -8.03 23.94 5.79
N LEU A 160 -7.47 24.72 4.86
CA LEU A 160 -6.90 24.17 3.62
C LEU A 160 -5.66 23.34 3.88
N ALA A 161 -4.79 23.79 4.80
CA ALA A 161 -3.60 23.05 5.20
C ALA A 161 -3.95 21.69 5.84
N VAL A 162 -5.00 21.64 6.67
CA VAL A 162 -5.52 20.38 7.24
C VAL A 162 -6.06 19.44 6.16
N CYS A 163 -6.87 19.95 5.23
CA CYS A 163 -7.39 19.12 4.14
C CYS A 163 -6.25 18.54 3.29
N LEU A 164 -5.23 19.34 2.96
CA LEU A 164 -4.04 18.89 2.23
C LEU A 164 -3.23 17.85 3.02
N LEU A 165 -3.13 18.00 4.35
CA LEU A 165 -2.46 17.04 5.22
C LEU A 165 -3.21 15.71 5.27
N ILE A 166 -4.55 15.75 5.40
CA ILE A 166 -5.40 14.55 5.38
C ILE A 166 -5.27 13.83 4.03
N VAL A 167 -5.30 14.57 2.92
CA VAL A 167 -5.13 14.00 1.57
C VAL A 167 -3.72 13.43 1.42
N GLY A 168 -2.68 14.12 1.88
CA GLY A 168 -1.30 13.63 1.83
C GLY A 168 -1.10 12.34 2.63
N VAL A 169 -1.74 12.21 3.80
CA VAL A 169 -1.71 10.96 4.60
C VAL A 169 -2.56 9.85 3.98
N ALA A 170 -3.55 10.21 3.15
CA ALA A 170 -4.47 9.24 2.57
C ALA A 170 -3.87 8.43 1.39
N PHE A 171 -2.86 8.95 0.71
CA PHE A 171 -2.17 8.31 -0.42
C PHE A 171 -0.99 7.44 0.00
#